data_AF-A0A5C6TTF7-F1
#
_entry.id   AF-A0A5C6TTF7-F1
#
_cell.length_a   1.000
_cell.length_b   1.000
_cell.length_c   1.000
_cell.angle_alpha   90.00
_cell.angle_beta   90.00
_cell.angle_gamma   90.00
#
_symmetry.space_group_name_H-M   'P 1'
#
loop_
_entity.id
_entity.type
_entity.pdbx_description
1 polymer ?
#
loop_
_entity_poly.entity_id
_entity_poly.type
_entity_poly.pdbx_seq_one_letter_code
_entity_poly.pdbx_strand_id
1 'polypeptide(L)' 'MNIRDYLKRPGAMSLTDLATAAGISKGRLSQLGGSDGEQPDVPPALALRLERETGGLIDASMISTVIAEARKAAA' A
#
# COMPACT_ATOMS: atom_id res chain seq x y z
N MET A 1 3.56 -6.61 3.77
CA MET A 1 4.61 -6.23 2.77
C MET A 1 4.27 -4.87 2.18
N ASN A 2 5.13 -4.28 1.35
CA ASN A 2 4.88 -2.99 0.73
C ASN A 2 4.11 -3.13 -0.62
N ILE A 3 3.73 -2.02 -1.28
CA ILE A 3 2.91 -2.07 -2.51
C ILE A 3 3.66 -2.79 -3.65
N ARG A 4 4.95 -2.50 -3.82
CA ARG A 4 5.79 -3.10 -4.87
C ARG A 4 5.92 -4.61 -4.68
N ASP A 5 6.18 -5.06 -3.46
CA ASP A 5 6.35 -6.48 -3.16
C ASP A 5 5.06 -7.24 -3.40
N TYR A 6 3.92 -6.64 -3.05
CA TYR A 6 2.61 -7.21 -3.34
C TYR A 6 2.41 -7.41 -4.85
N LEU A 7 2.70 -6.40 -5.68
CA LEU A 7 2.49 -6.47 -7.12
C LEU A 7 3.39 -7.50 -7.84
N LYS A 8 4.51 -7.91 -7.22
CA LYS A 8 5.39 -8.97 -7.74
C LYS A 8 4.91 -10.37 -7.39
N ARG A 9 3.92 -10.51 -6.49
CA ARG A 9 3.47 -11.81 -5.99
C ARG A 9 2.58 -12.54 -7.01
N PRO A 10 2.74 -13.86 -7.20
CA PRO A 10 1.80 -14.66 -7.96
C PRO A 10 0.37 -14.57 -7.38
N GLY A 11 -0.61 -14.27 -8.24
CA GLY A 11 -2.01 -14.12 -7.85
C GLY A 11 -2.36 -12.78 -7.18
N ALA A 12 -1.43 -11.81 -7.15
CA ALA A 12 -1.77 -10.45 -6.76
C ALA A 12 -2.74 -9.81 -7.76
N MET A 13 -3.57 -8.88 -7.27
CA MET A 13 -4.35 -8.01 -8.13
C MET A 13 -3.44 -7.28 -9.12
N SER A 14 -3.92 -7.05 -10.34
CA SER A 14 -3.20 -6.19 -11.27
C SER A 14 -3.10 -4.77 -10.70
N LEU A 15 -2.13 -3.99 -11.15
CA LEU A 15 -1.99 -2.58 -10.75
C LEU A 15 -3.28 -1.78 -11.01
N THR A 16 -4.00 -2.10 -12.08
CA THR A 16 -5.27 -1.45 -12.42
C THR A 16 -6.39 -1.83 -11.44
N ASP A 17 -6.49 -3.12 -11.08
CA ASP A 17 -7.53 -3.61 -10.18
C ASP A 17 -7.30 -3.09 -8.76
N LEU A 18 -6.05 -3.11 -8.30
CA LEU A 18 -5.68 -2.57 -6.99
C LEU A 18 -5.96 -1.06 -6.91
N ALA A 19 -5.68 -0.30 -7.97
CA ALA A 19 -5.98 1.13 -8.02
C ALA A 19 -7.49 1.40 -7.95
N THR A 20 -8.27 0.62 -8.70
CA THR A 20 -9.73 0.67 -8.70
C THR A 20 -10.31 0.37 -7.30
N ALA A 21 -9.85 -0.72 -6.67
CA ALA A 21 -10.27 -1.09 -5.31
C ALA A 21 -9.91 -0.02 -4.27
N ALA A 22 -8.71 0.55 -4.39
CA ALA A 22 -8.24 1.64 -3.54
C ALA A 22 -8.90 3.00 -3.83
N GLY A 23 -9.65 3.13 -4.92
CA GLY A 23 -10.35 4.36 -5.30
C GLY A 23 -9.43 5.47 -5.80
N ILE A 24 -8.30 5.12 -6.41
CA ILE A 24 -7.32 6.07 -6.97
C ILE A 24 -6.96 5.73 -8.41
N SER A 25 -6.29 6.65 -9.11
CA SER A 25 -5.82 6.36 -10.47
C SER A 25 -4.65 5.37 -10.48
N LYS A 26 -4.55 4.58 -11.55
CA LYS A 26 -3.41 3.68 -11.78
C LYS A 26 -2.06 4.41 -11.71
N GLY A 27 -1.99 5.61 -12.30
CA GLY A 27 -0.77 6.43 -12.27
C GLY A 27 -0.38 6.85 -10.84
N ARG A 28 -1.36 7.23 -10.02
CA ARG A 28 -1.11 7.56 -8.62
C ARG A 28 -0.62 6.33 -7.84
N LEU A 29 -1.24 5.17 -8.03
CA LEU A 29 -0.79 3.94 -7.39
C LEU A 29 0.62 3.54 -7.83
N SER A 30 0.95 3.72 -9.11
CA SER A 30 2.30 3.48 -9.64
C SER A 30 3.35 4.36 -8.98
N GLN A 31 3.04 5.64 -8.73
CA GLN A 31 3.94 6.56 -8.02
C GLN A 31 4.13 6.11 -6.56
N LEU A 32 3.05 5.70 -5.88
CA LEU A 32 3.09 5.24 -4.50
C LEU A 32 3.79 3.87 -4.34
N GLY A 33 3.79 3.04 -5.38
CA GLY A 33 4.62 1.83 -5.43
C GLY A 33 6.12 2.12 -5.48
N GLY A 34 6.50 3.37 -5.73
CA GLY A 34 7.87 3.85 -5.76
C GLY A 34 8.64 3.42 -7.01
N SER A 35 9.75 4.11 -7.26
CA SER A 35 10.82 3.69 -8.17
C SER A 35 11.86 2.88 -7.37
N ASP A 36 12.79 2.15 -8.01
CA ASP A 36 13.69 1.24 -7.28
C ASP A 36 14.36 1.93 -6.08
N GLY A 37 14.13 1.38 -4.88
CA GLY A 37 14.73 1.83 -3.62
C GLY A 37 13.92 2.81 -2.76
N GLU A 38 12.93 3.52 -3.31
CA GLU A 38 12.25 4.59 -2.57
C GLU A 38 10.72 4.49 -2.72
N GLN A 39 10.04 4.18 -1.61
CA GLN A 39 8.58 4.18 -1.56
C GLN A 39 8.09 5.47 -0.89
N PRO A 40 7.23 6.27 -1.54
CA PRO A 40 6.65 7.45 -0.92
C PRO A 40 5.82 7.08 0.31
N ASP A 41 5.79 7.97 1.30
CA ASP A 41 4.92 7.82 2.45
C ASP A 41 3.45 7.90 2.02
N VAL A 42 2.71 6.81 2.19
CA VAL A 42 1.33 6.68 1.76
C VAL A 42 0.42 7.31 2.81
N PRO A 43 -0.55 8.16 2.42
CA PRO A 43 -1.52 8.73 3.36
C PRO A 43 -2.24 7.63 4.16
N PRO A 44 -2.48 7.81 5.48
CA PRO A 44 -2.99 6.75 6.36
C PRO A 44 -4.29 6.11 5.88
N ALA A 45 -5.26 6.94 5.46
CA ALA A 45 -6.55 6.45 4.98
C ALA A 45 -6.41 5.54 3.74
N LEU A 46 -5.47 5.87 2.85
CA LEU A 46 -5.19 5.06 1.67
C LEU A 46 -4.42 3.78 2.03
N ALA A 47 -3.47 3.86 2.94
CA ALA A 47 -2.72 2.70 3.41
C ALA A 47 -3.62 1.65 4.09
N LEU A 48 -4.52 2.08 4.99
CA LEU A 48 -5.52 1.20 5.61
C LEU A 48 -6.47 0.59 4.58
N ARG A 49 -6.85 1.37 3.55
CA ARG A 49 -7.69 0.86 2.47
C ARG A 49 -6.96 -0.21 1.66
N LEU A 50 -5.71 0.02 1.27
CA LEU A 50 -4.89 -0.96 0.55
C LEU A 50 -4.71 -2.25 1.37
N GLU A 51 -4.47 -2.13 2.68
CA GLU A 51 -4.42 -3.28 3.58
C GLU A 51 -5.74 -4.04 3.59
N ARG A 52 -6.88 -3.35 3.74
CA ARG A 52 -8.21 -3.97 3.70
C ARG A 52 -8.51 -4.68 2.38
N GLU A 53 -8.33 -4.00 1.25
CA GLU A 53 -8.64 -4.52 -0.09
C GLU A 53 -7.75 -5.71 -0.47
N THR A 54 -6.54 -5.78 0.08
CA THR A 54 -5.62 -6.90 -0.12
C THR A 54 -5.72 -7.96 0.97
N GLY A 55 -6.67 -7.85 1.91
CA GLY A 55 -6.83 -8.81 3.00
C GLY A 55 -5.62 -8.91 3.92
N GLY A 56 -4.92 -7.79 4.15
CA GLY A 56 -3.74 -7.70 5.01
C GLY A 56 -2.42 -8.05 4.32
N LEU A 57 -2.42 -8.33 3.02
CA LEU A 57 -1.18 -8.68 2.30
C LEU A 57 -0.26 -7.47 2.18
N ILE A 58 -0.81 -6.32 1.79
CA ILE A 58 -0.14 -5.03 1.99
C ILE A 58 -0.31 -4.65 3.47
N ASP A 59 0.79 -4.38 4.14
CA ASP A 59 0.77 -3.93 5.54
C ASP A 59 0.79 -2.41 5.57
N ALA A 60 -0.24 -1.80 6.15
CA ALA A 60 -0.38 -0.35 6.21
C ALA A 60 0.78 0.32 6.98
N SER A 61 1.35 -0.34 8.00
CA SER A 61 2.51 0.18 8.75
C SER A 61 3.81 0.16 7.96
N MET A 62 3.90 -0.66 6.91
CA MET A 62 5.08 -0.72 6.04
C MET A 62 5.10 0.38 4.99
N ILE A 63 3.96 1.04 4.77
CA ILE A 63 3.79 2.02 3.70
C ILE A 63 3.35 3.39 4.20
N SER A 64 2.95 3.52 5.47
CA SER A 64 2.56 4.78 6.11
C SER A 64 3.24 4.94 7.47
N THR A 65 4.10 5.94 7.60
CA THR A 65 4.85 6.25 8.82
C THR A 65 3.92 6.53 10.00
N VAL A 66 2.87 7.32 9.78
CA VAL A 66 1.85 7.66 10.78
C VAL A 66 1.17 6.41 11.34
N ILE A 67 0.86 5.41 10.50
CA ILE A 67 0.27 4.15 10.97
C ILE A 67 1.30 3.32 11.74
N ALA A 68 2.55 3.28 11.28
CA ALA A 68 3.62 2.59 12.00
C ALA A 68 3.78 3.15 13.42
N GLU A 69 3.79 4.48 13.56
CA GLU A 69 3.86 5.17 14.85
C GLU A 69 2.61 4.90 15.71
N ALA A 70 1.42 5.03 15.13
CA ALA A 70 0.16 4.77 15.84
C ALA A 70 0.09 3.33 16.38
N ARG A 71 0.54 2.33 15.61
CA ARG A 71 0.58 0.94 16.07
C ARG A 71 1.65 0.70 17.14
N LYS A 72 2.82 1.35 17.05
CA LYS A 72 3.85 1.29 18.10
C LYS A 72 3.37 1.90 19.42
N ALA A 73 2.63 3.00 19.36
CA ALA A 73 2.10 3.68 20.54
C ALA A 73 0.96 2.90 21.23
N ALA A 74 0.32 1.97 20.51
CA ALA A 74 -0.76 1.13 21.03
C ALA A 74 -0.27 -0.21 21.61
N ALA A 75 1.03 -0.52 21.49
CA ALA A 75 1.67 -1.73 22.02
C ALA A 75 2.25 -1.48 23.42
#